data_AF-A0A661CZQ5-F1
#
_entry.id   AF-A0A661CZQ5-F1
#
_cell.length_a   1.000
_cell.length_b   1.000
_cell.length_c   1.000
_cell.angle_alpha   90.00
_cell.angle_beta   90.00
_cell.angle_gamma   90.00
#
_symmetry.space_group_name_H-M   'P 1'
#
loop_
_entity.id
_entity.type
_entity.pdbx_description
1 polymer ?
#
loop_
_entity_poly.entity_id
_entity_poly.type
_entity_poly.pdbx_seq_one_letter_code
_entity_poly.pdbx_strand_id
1 'polypeptide(L)'
;MIPISFSKLILEKLRQKRQVAYERDSIESYRMIQALIWYGEGQPVSEIALFLQVTTKTIYNWIKLFICNVFSWLFRHMYVGRGRKSKLTKAQKSELYKMIESGPEACGFECGVWNTALIASSLLLKFGVKYNPRYYRAS
;
A
#
# COMPACT_ATOMS: atom_id res chain seq x y z
N MET A 1 12.34 -29.00 -6.85
CA MET A 1 12.04 -27.99 -5.81
C MET A 1 11.35 -28.75 -4.68
N ILE A 2 11.86 -28.69 -3.44
CA ILE A 2 11.37 -29.53 -2.34
C ILE A 2 9.90 -29.15 -2.04
N PRO A 3 8.95 -30.10 -1.93
CA PRO A 3 7.59 -29.80 -1.50
C PRO A 3 7.64 -29.33 -0.05
N ILE A 4 7.40 -28.04 0.16
CA ILE A 4 7.34 -27.45 1.49
C ILE A 4 5.92 -27.66 1.98
N SER A 5 5.74 -28.55 2.94
CA SER A 5 4.45 -28.70 3.63
C SER A 5 4.31 -27.58 4.67
N PHE A 6 3.22 -26.82 4.58
CA PHE A 6 2.89 -25.84 5.61
C PHE A 6 2.27 -26.54 6.81
N SER A 7 2.71 -26.17 8.02
CA SER A 7 2.10 -26.73 9.23
C SER A 7 0.61 -26.36 9.30
N LYS A 8 -0.18 -27.20 9.96
CA LYS A 8 -1.62 -26.97 10.16
C LYS A 8 -1.92 -25.58 10.74
N LEU A 9 -1.07 -25.12 11.66
CA LEU A 9 -1.16 -23.78 12.28
C LEU A 9 -0.95 -22.64 11.27
N ILE A 10 -0.08 -22.83 10.28
CA ILE A 10 0.15 -21.84 9.22
C ILE A 10 -1.06 -21.77 8.29
N LEU A 11 -1.61 -22.91 7.90
CA LEU A 11 -2.79 -22.98 7.03
C LEU A 11 -4.02 -22.34 7.70
N GLU A 12 -4.27 -22.62 8.97
CA GLU A 12 -5.30 -21.97 9.78
C GLU A 12 -5.18 -20.44 9.77
N LYS A 13 -3.96 -19.92 10.01
CA LYS A 13 -3.68 -18.48 9.95
C LYS A 13 -3.91 -17.90 8.55
N LEU A 14 -3.50 -18.60 7.49
CA LEU A 14 -3.76 -18.16 6.11
C LEU A 14 -5.26 -18.09 5.83
N ARG A 15 -6.06 -19.07 6.29
CA ARG A 15 -7.53 -19.04 6.14
C ARG A 15 -8.15 -17.84 6.86
N GLN A 16 -7.73 -17.55 8.09
CA GLN A 16 -8.18 -16.36 8.82
C GLN A 16 -7.82 -15.07 8.08
N LYS A 17 -6.59 -14.96 7.54
CA LYS A 17 -6.17 -13.78 6.78
C LYS A 17 -6.89 -13.63 5.45
N ARG A 18 -7.26 -14.74 4.78
CA ARG A 18 -8.06 -14.71 3.56
C ARG A 18 -9.43 -14.08 3.83
N GLN A 19 -10.06 -14.43 4.95
CA GLN A 19 -11.34 -13.85 5.35
C GLN A 19 -11.24 -12.33 5.55
N VAL A 20 -10.21 -11.87 6.27
CA VAL A 20 -9.95 -10.43 6.44
C VAL A 20 -9.66 -9.73 5.11
N ALA A 21 -8.98 -10.37 4.18
CA ALA A 21 -8.70 -9.81 2.86
C ALA A 21 -9.98 -9.67 2.01
N TYR A 22 -10.90 -10.64 2.13
CA TYR A 22 -12.22 -10.60 1.49
C TYR A 22 -13.08 -9.47 2.05
N GLU A 23 -13.15 -9.33 3.37
CA GLU A 23 -13.89 -8.25 4.05
C GLU A 23 -13.36 -6.85 3.71
N ARG A 24 -12.06 -6.73 3.40
CA ARG A 24 -11.40 -5.47 3.02
C ARG A 24 -11.36 -5.23 1.52
N ASP A 25 -12.04 -6.05 0.72
CA ASP A 25 -12.09 -5.99 -0.74
C ASP A 25 -10.70 -5.95 -1.42
N SER A 26 -9.70 -6.59 -0.79
CA SER A 26 -8.32 -6.63 -1.30
C SER A 26 -8.10 -7.86 -2.16
N ILE A 27 -8.53 -7.79 -3.43
CA ILE A 27 -8.47 -8.88 -4.42
C ILE A 27 -7.06 -9.47 -4.55
N GLU A 28 -6.04 -8.63 -4.61
CA GLU A 28 -4.66 -9.10 -4.79
C GLU A 28 -4.13 -9.84 -3.56
N SER A 29 -4.47 -9.37 -2.36
CA SER A 29 -4.12 -10.07 -1.11
C SER A 29 -4.86 -11.41 -1.02
N TYR A 30 -6.12 -11.45 -1.44
CA TYR A 30 -6.91 -12.67 -1.49
C TYR A 30 -6.27 -13.70 -2.44
N ARG A 31 -5.95 -13.31 -3.68
CA ARG A 31 -5.31 -14.19 -4.68
C ARG A 31 -4.00 -14.79 -4.18
N MET A 32 -3.16 -13.96 -3.58
CA MET A 32 -1.88 -14.41 -3.03
C MET A 32 -2.06 -15.39 -1.87
N ILE A 33 -2.94 -15.08 -0.91
CA ILE A 33 -3.22 -15.98 0.22
C ILE A 33 -3.80 -17.31 -0.30
N GLN A 34 -4.70 -17.25 -1.28
CA GLN A 34 -5.29 -18.43 -1.88
C GLN A 34 -4.25 -19.29 -2.60
N ALA A 35 -3.30 -18.69 -3.32
CA ALA A 35 -2.18 -19.38 -3.94
C ALA A 35 -1.32 -20.13 -2.91
N LEU A 36 -1.04 -19.50 -1.77
CA LEU A 36 -0.26 -20.12 -0.70
C LEU A 36 -1.00 -21.30 -0.05
N ILE A 37 -2.32 -21.18 0.15
CA ILE A 37 -3.14 -22.29 0.67
C ILE A 37 -3.08 -23.48 -0.30
N TRP A 38 -3.37 -23.26 -1.58
CA TRP A 38 -3.35 -24.33 -2.58
C TRP A 38 -1.97 -24.97 -2.74
N TYR A 39 -0.91 -24.18 -2.71
CA TYR A 39 0.46 -24.71 -2.72
C TYR A 39 0.74 -25.60 -1.50
N GLY A 40 0.31 -25.18 -0.31
CA GLY A 40 0.44 -25.97 0.92
C GLY A 40 -0.42 -27.23 0.94
N GLU A 41 -1.52 -27.26 0.19
CA GLU A 41 -2.39 -28.42 -0.03
C GLU A 41 -1.84 -29.37 -1.13
N GLY A 42 -0.70 -29.04 -1.74
CA GLY A 42 -0.02 -29.89 -2.74
C GLY A 42 -0.49 -29.68 -4.18
N GLN A 43 -1.28 -28.65 -4.46
CA GLN A 43 -1.67 -28.32 -5.83
C GLN A 43 -0.45 -27.85 -6.65
N PRO A 44 -0.34 -28.26 -7.92
CA PRO A 44 0.80 -27.88 -8.74
C PRO A 44 0.76 -26.39 -9.10
N VAL A 45 1.92 -25.75 -9.08
CA VAL A 45 2.06 -24.29 -9.32
C VAL A 45 1.52 -23.86 -10.68
N SER A 46 1.61 -24.73 -11.70
CA SER A 46 1.04 -24.48 -13.03
C SER A 46 -0.47 -24.35 -13.02
N GLU A 47 -1.17 -25.21 -12.28
CA GLU A 47 -2.64 -25.15 -12.16
C GLU A 47 -3.06 -23.95 -11.33
N ILE A 48 -2.39 -23.69 -10.20
CA ILE A 48 -2.63 -22.49 -9.38
C ILE A 48 -2.49 -21.21 -10.21
N ALA A 49 -1.44 -21.13 -11.03
CA ALA A 49 -1.18 -19.99 -11.92
C ALA A 49 -2.31 -19.81 -12.95
N LEU A 50 -2.77 -20.92 -13.55
CA LEU A 50 -3.88 -20.93 -14.49
C LEU A 50 -5.19 -20.47 -13.85
N PHE A 51 -5.54 -21.01 -12.68
CA PHE A 51 -6.76 -20.64 -11.95
C PHE A 51 -6.77 -19.16 -11.52
N LEU A 52 -5.63 -18.62 -11.12
CA LEU A 52 -5.51 -17.22 -10.68
C LEU A 52 -5.21 -16.25 -11.83
N GLN A 53 -5.06 -16.76 -13.07
CA GLN A 53 -4.69 -15.98 -14.26
C GLN A 53 -3.41 -15.15 -14.06
N VAL A 54 -2.38 -15.77 -13.46
CA VAL A 54 -1.06 -15.15 -13.25
C VAL A 54 0.04 -16.04 -13.79
N THR A 55 1.24 -15.51 -13.95
CA THR A 55 2.39 -16.32 -14.36
C THR A 55 2.85 -17.24 -13.23
N THR A 56 3.41 -18.41 -13.56
CA THR A 56 4.05 -19.31 -12.58
C THR A 56 5.16 -18.60 -11.79
N LYS A 57 5.91 -17.70 -12.46
CA LYS A 57 6.90 -16.81 -11.82
C LYS A 57 6.29 -15.97 -10.70
N THR A 58 5.08 -15.44 -10.89
CA THR A 58 4.35 -14.68 -9.86
C THR A 58 4.08 -15.55 -8.63
N ILE A 59 3.61 -16.79 -8.82
CA ILE A 59 3.36 -17.73 -7.72
C ILE A 59 4.65 -18.05 -6.97
N TYR A 60 5.74 -18.35 -7.69
CA TYR A 60 7.04 -18.62 -7.06
C TYR A 60 7.57 -17.41 -6.27
N ASN A 61 7.36 -16.19 -6.77
CA ASN A 61 7.71 -14.98 -6.03
C ASN A 61 6.90 -14.88 -4.74
N TRP A 62 5.60 -15.13 -4.76
CA TRP A 62 4.76 -15.12 -3.56
C TRP A 62 5.20 -16.17 -2.54
N ILE A 63 5.50 -17.40 -2.97
CA ILE A 63 6.02 -18.47 -2.11
C ILE A 63 7.36 -18.05 -1.48
N LYS A 64 8.29 -17.53 -2.29
CA LYS A 64 9.61 -17.06 -1.81
C LYS A 64 9.46 -15.97 -0.76
N LEU A 65 8.59 -14.97 -1.03
CA LEU A 65 8.32 -13.88 -0.10
C LEU A 65 7.72 -14.39 1.22
N PHE A 66 6.82 -15.37 1.14
CA PHE A 66 6.22 -16.00 2.30
C PHE A 66 7.24 -16.76 3.15
N ILE A 67 8.13 -17.56 2.55
CA ILE A 67 9.16 -18.30 3.28
C ILE A 67 10.12 -17.34 4.00
N CYS A 68 10.50 -16.23 3.36
CA CYS A 68 11.45 -15.28 3.94
C CYS A 68 10.86 -14.41 5.07
N ASN A 69 9.54 -14.16 5.09
CA ASN A 69 8.93 -13.17 6.00
C ASN A 69 7.68 -13.65 6.75
N VAL A 70 7.28 -14.91 6.57
CA VAL A 70 6.12 -15.60 7.17
C VAL A 70 4.81 -14.79 7.11
N PHE A 71 4.57 -13.87 8.04
CA PHE A 71 3.33 -13.09 8.11
C PHE A 71 3.51 -11.57 8.22
N SER A 72 4.71 -11.06 8.53
CA SER A 72 4.94 -9.60 8.74
C SER A 72 4.72 -8.80 7.44
N TRP A 73 4.92 -9.45 6.29
CA TRP A 73 4.91 -8.83 4.97
C TRP A 73 3.51 -8.79 4.31
N LEU A 74 2.62 -9.74 4.66
CA LEU A 74 1.32 -9.97 4.01
C LEU A 74 0.38 -8.74 4.00
N PHE A 75 0.63 -7.75 4.85
CA PHE A 75 -0.15 -6.51 4.93
C PHE A 75 0.65 -5.23 4.70
N ARG A 76 1.98 -5.24 4.87
CA ARG A 76 2.75 -3.99 4.93
C ARG A 76 3.38 -3.58 3.61
N HIS A 77 3.70 -4.50 2.71
CA HIS A 77 4.62 -4.18 1.60
C HIS A 77 4.04 -4.26 0.19
N MET A 78 2.81 -4.73 0.01
CA MET A 78 2.22 -4.78 -1.34
C MET A 78 1.97 -3.38 -1.93
N TYR A 79 1.80 -2.37 -1.07
CA TYR A 79 1.61 -0.96 -1.42
C TYR A 79 2.81 -0.05 -1.03
N VAL A 80 3.76 -0.54 -0.23
CA VAL A 80 4.97 0.24 0.08
C VAL A 80 5.85 0.31 -1.16
N GLY A 81 5.95 1.50 -1.72
CA GLY A 81 6.72 1.77 -2.95
C GLY A 81 5.91 1.70 -4.25
N ARG A 82 4.63 1.27 -4.20
CA ARG A 82 3.70 1.38 -5.33
C ARG A 82 2.84 2.64 -5.15
N GLY A 83 3.22 3.69 -5.88
CA GLY A 83 2.59 4.99 -5.87
C GLY A 83 3.60 6.10 -6.18
N ARG A 84 3.14 7.25 -6.68
CA ARG A 84 4.03 8.40 -6.86
C ARG A 84 4.61 8.77 -5.50
N LYS A 85 5.94 8.74 -5.36
CA LYS A 85 6.62 9.17 -4.14
C LYS A 85 6.11 10.56 -3.77
N SER A 86 5.82 10.76 -2.48
CA SER A 86 5.37 12.06 -1.98
C SER A 86 6.40 13.11 -2.35
N LYS A 87 5.97 14.21 -2.99
CA LYS A 87 6.90 15.29 -3.37
C LYS A 87 7.41 16.09 -2.17
N LEU A 88 6.75 15.94 -1.01
CA LEU A 88 7.15 16.55 0.26
C LEU A 88 7.82 15.51 1.17
N THR A 89 8.92 15.90 1.78
CA THR A 89 9.57 15.14 2.86
C THR A 89 8.75 15.18 4.15
N LYS A 90 9.06 14.31 5.12
CA LYS A 90 8.38 14.32 6.43
C LYS A 90 8.51 15.66 7.16
N ALA A 91 9.69 16.30 7.07
CA ALA A 91 9.94 17.61 7.65
C ALA A 91 9.05 18.68 7.00
N GLN A 92 9.00 18.71 5.66
CA GLN A 92 8.17 19.67 4.92
C GLN A 92 6.67 19.49 5.20
N LYS A 93 6.19 18.25 5.43
CA LYS A 93 4.80 18.00 5.83
C LYS A 93 4.49 18.52 7.23
N SER A 94 5.40 18.33 8.18
CA SER A 94 5.22 18.85 9.54
C SER A 94 5.21 20.37 9.55
N GLU A 95 6.06 21.00 8.75
CA GLU A 95 6.09 22.45 8.61
C GLU A 95 4.84 22.99 7.92
N LEU A 96 4.35 22.31 6.87
CA LEU A 96 3.07 22.64 6.23
C LEU A 96 1.90 22.55 7.22
N TYR A 97 1.88 21.54 8.10
CA TYR A 97 0.83 21.39 9.10
C TYR A 97 0.81 22.57 10.08
N LYS A 98 1.97 22.95 10.61
CA LYS A 98 2.11 24.12 11.50
C LYS A 98 1.65 25.40 10.81
N MET A 99 1.98 25.54 9.53
CA MET A 99 1.58 26.68 8.71
C MET A 99 0.05 26.76 8.54
N ILE A 100 -0.60 25.62 8.28
CA ILE A 100 -2.05 25.55 8.16
C ILE A 100 -2.72 25.91 9.49
N GLU A 101 -2.18 25.38 10.60
CA GLU A 101 -2.65 25.64 11.96
C GLU A 101 -2.49 27.11 12.40
N SER A 102 -1.42 27.78 11.97
CA SER A 102 -1.22 29.22 12.22
C SER A 102 -2.11 30.14 11.38
N GLY A 103 -2.83 29.60 10.41
CA GLY A 103 -3.70 30.37 9.51
C GLY A 103 -2.96 31.04 8.34
N PRO A 104 -3.69 31.47 7.29
CA PRO A 104 -3.09 32.05 6.09
C PRO A 104 -2.53 33.45 6.32
N GLU A 105 -3.06 34.18 7.29
CA GLU A 105 -2.60 35.52 7.69
C GLU A 105 -1.15 35.49 8.18
N ALA A 106 -0.79 34.48 8.99
CA ALA A 106 0.59 34.25 9.44
C ALA A 106 1.56 33.94 8.28
N CYS A 107 1.03 33.62 7.09
CA CYS A 107 1.80 33.35 5.87
C CYS A 107 1.82 34.53 4.91
N GLY A 108 1.27 35.69 5.31
CA GLY A 108 1.24 36.91 4.50
C GLY A 108 0.10 36.97 3.48
N PHE A 109 -0.97 36.18 3.65
CA PHE A 109 -2.16 36.26 2.80
C PHE A 109 -3.28 37.05 3.48
N GLU A 110 -3.99 37.86 2.69
CA GLU A 110 -5.08 38.73 3.17
C GLU A 110 -6.42 37.99 3.40
N CYS A 111 -6.45 36.67 3.23
CA CYS A 111 -7.65 35.85 3.45
C CYS A 111 -7.52 35.02 4.74
N GLY A 112 -8.55 35.03 5.59
CA GLY A 112 -8.58 34.24 6.84
C GLY A 112 -8.88 32.74 6.68
N VAL A 113 -9.10 32.25 5.45
CA VAL A 113 -9.42 30.84 5.19
C VAL A 113 -8.45 30.24 4.18
N TRP A 114 -7.94 29.04 4.48
CA TRP A 114 -7.14 28.28 3.53
C TRP A 114 -7.99 27.81 2.36
N ASN A 115 -7.60 28.22 1.16
CA ASN A 115 -8.13 27.64 -0.07
C ASN A 115 -7.03 26.85 -0.80
N THR A 116 -7.45 25.99 -1.72
CA THR A 116 -6.56 25.15 -2.52
C THR A 116 -5.46 25.94 -3.24
N ALA A 117 -5.78 27.13 -3.75
CA ALA A 117 -4.82 27.97 -4.45
C ALA A 117 -3.75 28.54 -3.50
N LEU A 118 -4.14 28.97 -2.30
CA LEU A 118 -3.23 29.48 -1.27
C LEU A 118 -2.27 28.39 -0.78
N ILE A 119 -2.76 27.17 -0.57
CA ILE A 119 -1.92 26.02 -0.22
C ILE A 119 -0.95 25.70 -1.38
N ALA A 120 -1.42 25.72 -2.62
CA ALA A 120 -0.58 25.47 -3.79
C ALA A 120 0.52 26.53 -3.96
N SER A 121 0.18 27.81 -3.80
CA SER A 121 1.13 28.92 -3.85
C SER A 121 2.16 28.84 -2.73
N SER A 122 1.73 28.51 -1.51
CA SER A 122 2.63 28.33 -0.36
C SER A 122 3.61 27.17 -0.57
N LEU A 123 3.14 26.05 -1.11
CA LEU A 123 3.98 24.90 -1.45
C LEU A 123 5.00 25.23 -2.56
N LEU A 124 4.61 26.05 -3.53
CA LEU A 124 5.49 26.49 -4.60
C LEU A 124 6.56 27.47 -4.09
N LEU A 125 6.15 28.51 -3.36
CA LEU A 125 7.05 29.55 -2.85
C LEU A 125 8.02 29.02 -1.78
N LYS A 126 7.54 28.16 -0.88
CA LYS A 126 8.32 27.71 0.29
C LYS A 126 9.12 26.43 0.04
N PHE A 127 8.60 25.53 -0.79
CA PHE A 127 9.24 24.23 -1.03
C PHE A 127 9.59 23.97 -2.49
N GLY A 128 9.24 24.86 -3.43
CA GLY A 128 9.46 24.65 -4.87
C GLY A 128 8.61 23.51 -5.46
N VAL A 129 7.58 23.04 -4.74
CA VAL A 129 6.83 21.83 -5.11
C VAL A 129 5.49 22.20 -5.75
N LYS A 130 5.37 21.93 -7.04
CA LYS A 130 4.09 22.07 -7.79
C LYS A 130 3.28 20.78 -7.73
N TYR A 131 2.08 20.78 -7.16
CA TYR A 131 1.11 19.70 -7.34
C TYR A 131 0.07 20.06 -8.41
N ASN A 132 -0.61 19.05 -8.97
CA ASN A 132 -1.73 19.31 -9.88
C ASN A 132 -2.96 19.70 -9.03
N PRO A 133 -3.70 20.76 -9.38
CA PRO A 133 -4.90 21.23 -8.67
C PRO A 133 -5.91 20.13 -8.30
N ARG A 134 -6.03 19.08 -9.12
CA ARG A 134 -6.89 17.91 -8.88
C ARG A 134 -6.60 17.13 -7.60
N TYR A 135 -5.41 17.29 -7.00
CA TYR A 135 -5.03 16.56 -5.78
C TYR A 135 -5.30 17.32 -4.48
N TYR A 136 -5.79 18.55 -4.55
CA TYR A 136 -6.21 19.31 -3.38
C TYR A 136 -7.73 19.17 -3.25
N ARG A 137 -8.21 18.23 -2.44
CA ARG A 137 -9.59 18.26 -1.97
C ARG A 137 -9.61 19.00 -0.63
N ALA A 138 -10.32 20.13 -0.60
CA ALA A 138 -10.77 20.72 0.65
C ALA A 138 -11.76 19.74 1.27
N SER A 139 -11.41 19.23 2.45
CA SER A 139 -12.33 18.58 3.39
C SER A 139 -13.12 19.63 4.15
#